data_AF-A0A9P7L124-F1
#
_entry.id   AF-A0A9P7L124-F1
#
_cell.length_a   1.000
_cell.length_b   1.000
_cell.length_c   1.000
_cell.angle_alpha   90.00
_cell.angle_beta   90.00
_cell.angle_gamma   90.00
#
_symmetry.space_group_name_H-M   'P 1'
#
loop_
_entity.id
_entity.type
_entity.pdbx_description
1 polymer ?
#
loop_
_entity_poly.entity_id
_entity_poly.type
_entity_poly.pdbx_seq_one_letter_code
_entity_poly.pdbx_strand_id
1 'polypeptide(L)'
;MSLGIWKHVNPSVAESDDDYLVYPVKRTWEEYKTKHIDNDPVLSQESMSTQLQFYNIANTSYDRDVHIYKERLAKEKALREWISETVKGPTFVRIQQEVNSEYENEYAPLRKLVQGIKKQYAPSDVQVLSALRREYHLVLGQAKYASMKPMVWYERWNSFYERAIAHDLNEIKGDVAVTDFLQAVGDRFEPLWARNKLDKHTIDVSRG
;
A
#
# COMPACT_ATOMS: atom_id res chain seq x y z
N MET A 1 -2.59 20.29 13.83
CA MET A 1 -3.08 20.39 12.44
C MET A 1 -2.53 19.23 11.63
N SER A 2 -3.36 18.22 11.35
CA SER A 2 -3.21 17.37 10.17
C SER A 2 -4.61 17.12 9.61
N LEU A 3 -5.12 18.17 8.96
CA LEU A 3 -6.34 18.16 8.17
C LEU A 3 -5.96 17.58 6.80
N GLY A 4 -6.20 16.29 6.60
CA GLY A 4 -6.03 15.68 5.28
C GLY A 4 -6.92 14.45 5.16
N ILE A 5 -7.74 14.39 4.11
CA ILE A 5 -8.48 13.18 3.73
C ILE A 5 -7.55 12.00 3.42
N TRP A 6 -6.25 12.27 3.21
CA TRP A 6 -5.18 11.29 3.05
C TRP A 6 -5.13 10.19 4.12
N LYS A 7 -5.45 10.51 5.38
CA LYS A 7 -5.50 9.47 6.44
C LYS A 7 -6.60 8.42 6.19
N HIS A 8 -7.59 8.76 5.38
CA HIS A 8 -8.68 7.89 4.94
C HIS A 8 -8.44 7.30 3.53
N VAL A 9 -7.41 7.75 2.80
CA VAL A 9 -7.05 7.25 1.47
C VAL A 9 -5.77 6.43 1.59
N ASN A 10 -5.86 5.25 2.22
CA ASN A 10 -4.75 4.30 2.30
C ASN A 10 -4.90 3.24 1.20
N PRO A 11 -4.04 3.24 0.15
CA PRO A 11 -4.15 2.29 -0.95
C PRO A 11 -3.71 0.87 -0.59
N SER A 12 -3.25 0.62 0.64
CA SER A 12 -2.88 -0.70 1.12
C SER A 12 -3.99 -1.40 1.90
N VAL A 13 -5.15 -0.75 2.08
CA VAL A 13 -6.30 -1.29 2.83
C VAL A 13 -7.47 -1.51 1.86
N ALA A 14 -8.32 -2.51 2.14
CA ALA A 14 -9.56 -2.76 1.40
C ALA A 14 -10.52 -1.57 1.53
N GLU A 15 -11.50 -1.46 0.63
CA GLU A 15 -12.56 -0.44 0.70
C GLU A 15 -13.32 -0.49 2.04
N SER A 16 -13.81 0.67 2.46
CA SER A 16 -14.67 0.85 3.63
C SER A 16 -15.85 1.75 3.26
N ASP A 17 -16.96 1.66 4.01
CA ASP A 17 -18.11 2.56 3.86
C ASP A 17 -17.70 4.04 3.96
N ASP A 18 -16.66 4.34 4.74
CA ASP A 18 -16.08 5.69 4.90
C ASP A 18 -15.45 6.26 3.62
N ASP A 19 -15.19 5.42 2.60
CA ASP A 19 -14.67 5.85 1.30
C ASP A 19 -15.74 6.51 0.43
N TYR A 20 -17.03 6.31 0.75
CA TYR A 20 -18.15 6.81 -0.03
C TYR A 20 -18.65 8.13 0.54
N LEU A 21 -18.76 9.14 -0.33
CA LEU A 21 -19.38 10.41 0.01
C LEU A 21 -20.89 10.30 -0.11
N VAL A 22 -21.56 10.01 1.02
CA VAL A 22 -23.02 9.98 1.07
C VAL A 22 -23.56 11.37 1.40
N TYR A 23 -24.44 11.89 0.55
CA TYR A 23 -25.13 13.15 0.83
C TYR A 23 -26.06 12.97 2.05
N PRO A 24 -25.96 13.83 3.09
CA PRO A 24 -26.85 13.74 4.25
C PRO A 24 -28.31 13.92 3.83
N VAL A 25 -29.23 13.18 4.45
CA VAL A 25 -30.67 13.29 4.19
C VAL A 25 -31.36 13.97 5.36
N LYS A 26 -32.12 15.03 5.09
CA LYS A 26 -32.92 15.71 6.11
C LYS A 26 -34.14 14.84 6.40
N ARG A 27 -34.27 14.38 7.64
CA ARG A 27 -35.41 13.55 8.05
C ARG A 27 -36.63 14.42 8.28
N THR A 28 -37.80 13.92 7.89
CA THR A 28 -39.05 14.55 8.32
C THR A 28 -39.33 14.25 9.79
N TRP A 29 -40.30 14.97 10.37
CA TRP A 29 -40.74 14.69 11.73
C TRP A 29 -41.31 13.28 11.85
N GLU A 30 -42.10 12.82 10.87
CA GLU A 30 -42.68 11.47 10.88
C GLU A 30 -41.57 10.40 10.85
N GLU A 31 -40.59 10.54 9.96
CA GLU A 31 -39.46 9.60 9.86
C GLU A 31 -38.61 9.59 11.13
N TYR A 32 -38.36 10.77 11.72
CA TYR A 32 -37.64 10.89 12.98
C TYR A 32 -38.40 10.22 14.12
N LYS A 33 -39.71 10.48 14.21
CA LYS A 33 -40.58 9.93 15.25
C LYS A 33 -40.64 8.40 15.18
N THR A 34 -40.89 7.84 14.01
CA THR A 34 -40.95 6.38 13.84
C THR A 34 -39.62 5.71 14.15
N LYS A 35 -38.49 6.34 13.80
CA LYS A 35 -37.16 5.76 14.02
C LYS A 35 -36.66 5.88 15.47
N HIS A 36 -36.93 7.00 16.14
CA HIS A 36 -36.26 7.36 17.41
C HIS A 36 -37.21 7.59 18.58
N ILE A 37 -38.52 7.75 18.36
CA ILE A 37 -39.49 8.05 19.43
C ILE A 37 -40.44 6.88 19.64
N ASP A 38 -41.10 6.39 18.58
CA ASP A 38 -42.21 5.42 18.70
C ASP A 38 -41.77 4.09 19.36
N ASN A 39 -40.49 3.73 19.21
CA ASN A 39 -39.91 2.51 19.80
C ASN A 39 -39.06 2.78 21.06
N ASP A 40 -38.95 4.04 21.50
CA ASP A 40 -38.16 4.40 22.67
C ASP A 40 -39.08 4.56 23.90
N PRO A 41 -38.94 3.71 24.92
CA PRO A 41 -39.84 3.68 26.07
C PRO A 41 -39.77 4.94 26.95
N VAL A 42 -38.70 5.74 26.83
CA VAL A 42 -38.52 6.99 27.58
C VAL A 42 -39.03 8.15 26.75
N LEU A 43 -38.54 8.31 25.51
CA LEU A 43 -38.90 9.41 24.63
C LEU A 43 -40.37 9.38 24.17
N SER A 44 -40.99 8.20 24.08
CA SER A 44 -42.42 8.08 23.72
C SER A 44 -43.37 8.62 24.79
N GLN A 45 -42.96 8.64 26.05
CA GLN A 45 -43.76 9.15 27.18
C GLN A 45 -43.53 10.65 27.46
N GLU A 46 -42.50 11.23 26.83
CA GLU A 46 -42.15 12.64 26.97
C GLU A 46 -43.19 13.59 26.33
N SER A 47 -43.16 14.85 26.77
CA SER A 47 -44.01 15.88 26.19
C SER A 47 -43.70 16.11 24.70
N MET A 48 -44.73 16.50 23.92
CA MET A 48 -44.54 16.87 22.51
C MET A 48 -43.47 17.97 22.33
N SER A 49 -43.40 18.93 23.26
CA SER A 49 -42.34 19.96 23.25
C SER A 49 -40.94 19.37 23.43
N THR A 50 -40.76 18.41 24.33
CA THR A 50 -39.48 17.73 24.54
C THR A 50 -39.07 16.94 23.29
N GLN A 51 -40.00 16.19 22.71
CA GLN A 51 -39.74 15.40 21.51
C GLN A 51 -39.38 16.28 20.30
N LEU A 52 -40.06 17.44 20.14
CA LEU A 52 -39.72 18.43 19.12
C LEU A 52 -38.33 19.06 19.34
N GLN A 53 -37.90 19.26 20.58
CA GLN A 53 -36.54 19.74 20.87
C GLN A 53 -35.48 18.74 20.38
N PHE A 54 -35.65 17.45 20.64
CA PHE A 54 -34.74 16.41 20.14
C PHE A 54 -34.70 16.34 18.61
N TYR A 55 -35.86 16.44 17.95
CA TYR A 55 -35.92 16.53 16.50
C TYR A 55 -35.20 17.78 15.96
N ASN A 56 -35.39 18.93 16.59
CA ASN A 56 -34.71 20.17 16.19
C ASN A 56 -33.19 20.06 16.36
N ILE A 57 -32.71 19.40 17.42
CA ILE A 57 -31.28 19.10 17.61
C ILE A 57 -30.77 18.19 16.48
N ALA A 58 -31.51 17.13 16.15
CA ALA A 58 -31.16 16.23 15.05
C ALA A 58 -31.15 16.92 13.68
N ASN A 59 -32.06 17.86 13.45
CA ASN A 59 -32.05 18.70 12.24
C ASN A 59 -30.91 19.74 12.26
N THR A 60 -30.48 20.20 13.43
CA THR A 60 -29.30 21.06 13.52
C THR A 60 -28.02 20.27 13.19
N SER A 61 -27.96 18.97 13.54
CA SER A 61 -26.87 18.11 13.07
C SER A 61 -26.88 17.89 11.56
N TYR A 62 -28.04 17.92 10.89
CA TYR A 62 -28.11 17.81 9.43
C TYR A 62 -27.32 18.94 8.73
N ASP A 63 -27.49 20.19 9.14
CA ASP A 63 -26.77 21.32 8.52
C ASP A 63 -25.25 21.19 8.70
N ARG A 64 -24.83 20.69 9.87
CA ARG A 64 -23.43 20.36 10.15
C ARG A 64 -22.93 19.23 9.25
N ASP A 65 -23.69 18.16 9.10
CA ASP A 65 -23.32 17.02 8.26
C ASP A 65 -23.23 17.43 6.78
N VAL A 66 -24.14 18.29 6.30
CA VAL A 66 -24.07 18.86 4.94
C VAL A 66 -22.81 19.69 4.76
N HIS A 67 -22.42 20.47 5.77
CA HIS A 67 -21.18 21.23 5.70
C HIS A 67 -19.95 20.31 5.63
N ILE A 68 -19.90 19.27 6.47
CA ILE A 68 -18.83 18.25 6.45
C ILE A 68 -18.78 17.54 5.09
N TYR A 69 -19.92 17.16 4.53
CA TYR A 69 -20.02 16.54 3.20
C TYR A 69 -19.41 17.46 2.13
N LYS A 70 -19.82 18.73 2.08
CA LYS A 70 -19.31 19.71 1.11
C LYS A 70 -17.80 19.91 1.22
N GLU A 71 -17.28 19.97 2.45
CA GLU A 71 -15.83 20.05 2.66
C GLU A 71 -15.10 18.81 2.15
N ARG A 72 -15.62 17.61 2.43
CA ARG A 72 -15.00 16.36 1.97
C ARG A 72 -15.04 16.27 0.44
N LEU A 73 -16.16 16.61 -0.18
CA LEU A 73 -16.32 16.64 -1.63
C LEU A 73 -15.31 17.60 -2.29
N ALA A 74 -15.14 18.81 -1.74
CA ALA A 74 -14.17 19.77 -2.26
C ALA A 74 -12.73 19.26 -2.14
N LYS A 75 -12.37 18.65 -1.00
CA LYS A 75 -11.04 18.06 -0.78
C LYS A 75 -10.78 16.89 -1.73
N GLU A 76 -11.77 16.01 -1.92
CA GLU A 76 -11.64 14.87 -2.83
C GLU A 76 -11.47 15.33 -4.28
N LYS A 77 -12.25 16.33 -4.72
CA LYS A 77 -12.10 16.94 -6.05
C LYS A 77 -10.69 17.50 -6.25
N ALA A 78 -10.19 18.28 -5.30
CA ALA A 78 -8.83 18.84 -5.36
C ALA A 78 -7.75 17.75 -5.43
N LEU A 79 -7.92 16.63 -4.71
CA LEU A 79 -6.98 15.51 -4.81
C LEU A 79 -7.04 14.81 -6.16
N ARG A 80 -8.23 14.62 -6.72
CA ARG A 80 -8.38 14.02 -8.06
C ARG A 80 -7.73 14.89 -9.13
N GLU A 81 -7.92 16.21 -9.06
CA GLU A 81 -7.26 17.19 -9.93
C GLU A 81 -5.73 17.08 -9.78
N TRP A 82 -5.21 17.13 -8.56
CA TRP A 82 -3.78 17.00 -8.31
C TRP A 82 -3.17 15.67 -8.81
N ILE A 83 -3.90 14.55 -8.64
CA ILE A 83 -3.47 13.25 -9.19
C ILE A 83 -3.44 13.28 -10.72
N SER A 84 -4.45 13.89 -11.35
CA SER A 84 -4.51 13.99 -12.82
C SER A 84 -3.39 14.82 -13.41
N GLU A 85 -2.89 15.82 -12.68
CA GLU A 85 -1.76 16.67 -13.09
C GLU A 85 -0.40 15.98 -12.90
N THR A 86 -0.29 15.08 -11.92
CA THR A 86 0.98 14.44 -11.53
C THR A 86 1.20 13.08 -12.20
N VAL A 87 0.14 12.34 -12.47
CA VAL A 87 0.20 11.06 -13.18
C VAL A 87 0.23 11.32 -14.68
N LYS A 88 0.97 10.50 -15.45
CA LYS A 88 1.00 10.62 -16.92
C LYS A 88 -0.44 10.53 -17.47
N GLY A 89 -0.89 11.56 -18.19
CA GLY A 89 -2.27 11.70 -18.67
C GLY A 89 -2.88 10.43 -19.27
N PRO A 90 -2.24 9.75 -20.24
CA PRO A 90 -2.76 8.51 -20.82
C PRO A 90 -2.92 7.38 -19.79
N THR A 91 -1.98 7.28 -18.85
CA THR A 91 -2.02 6.29 -17.77
C THR A 91 -3.16 6.58 -16.79
N PHE A 92 -3.32 7.85 -16.41
CA PHE A 92 -4.39 8.30 -15.52
C PHE A 92 -5.77 8.01 -16.11
N VAL A 93 -6.01 8.42 -17.36
CA VAL A 93 -7.31 8.20 -18.04
C VAL A 93 -7.65 6.72 -18.12
N ARG A 94 -6.68 5.87 -18.47
CA ARG A 94 -6.90 4.42 -18.54
C ARG A 94 -7.27 3.83 -17.18
N ILE A 95 -6.52 4.15 -16.13
CA ILE A 95 -6.80 3.68 -14.76
C ILE A 95 -8.18 4.18 -14.31
N GLN A 96 -8.50 5.45 -14.59
CA GLN A 96 -9.79 6.02 -14.21
C GLN A 96 -10.96 5.32 -14.91
N GLN A 97 -10.81 4.97 -16.19
CA GLN A 97 -11.82 4.21 -16.94
C GLN A 97 -11.96 2.78 -16.41
N GLU A 98 -10.84 2.07 -16.19
CA GLU A 98 -10.84 0.73 -15.60
C GLU A 98 -11.55 0.72 -14.24
N VAL A 99 -11.16 1.63 -13.36
CA VAL A 99 -11.68 1.72 -12.00
C VAL A 99 -13.16 2.15 -11.99
N ASN A 100 -13.59 3.10 -12.82
CA ASN A 100 -14.99 3.53 -12.87
C ASN A 100 -15.91 2.50 -13.54
N SER A 101 -15.38 1.58 -14.36
CA SER A 101 -16.21 0.53 -14.99
C SER A 101 -16.84 -0.43 -13.98
N GLU A 102 -16.29 -0.50 -12.76
CA GLU A 102 -16.83 -1.27 -11.64
C GLU A 102 -18.02 -0.58 -10.94
N TYR A 103 -18.32 0.69 -11.26
CA TYR A 103 -19.32 1.51 -10.58
C TYR A 103 -20.35 2.04 -11.58
N GLU A 104 -21.56 1.47 -11.53
CA GLU A 104 -22.58 1.60 -12.59
C GLU A 104 -23.00 3.05 -12.92
N ASN A 105 -22.88 4.02 -12.01
CA ASN A 105 -23.22 5.43 -12.26
C ASN A 105 -22.51 6.43 -11.32
N GLU A 106 -21.55 5.97 -10.53
CA GLU A 106 -20.85 6.80 -9.53
C GLU A 106 -19.35 6.81 -9.80
N TYR A 107 -18.67 7.89 -9.38
CA TYR A 107 -17.22 7.88 -9.39
C TYR A 107 -16.74 6.84 -8.39
N ALA A 108 -15.84 5.96 -8.84
CA ALA A 108 -15.18 5.04 -7.94
C ALA A 108 -14.48 5.80 -6.81
N PRO A 109 -14.42 5.27 -5.58
CA PRO A 109 -13.79 5.96 -4.46
C PRO A 109 -12.33 6.33 -4.75
N LEU A 110 -11.87 7.44 -4.16
CA LEU A 110 -10.51 7.95 -4.39
C LEU A 110 -9.44 6.88 -4.08
N ARG A 111 -9.68 6.01 -3.09
CA ARG A 111 -8.80 4.89 -2.73
C ARG A 111 -8.56 3.94 -3.89
N LYS A 112 -9.59 3.60 -4.67
CA LYS A 112 -9.49 2.70 -5.83
C LYS A 112 -8.64 3.29 -6.94
N LEU A 113 -8.80 4.58 -7.20
CA LEU A 113 -7.97 5.31 -8.15
C LEU A 113 -6.49 5.24 -7.75
N VAL A 114 -6.19 5.50 -6.46
CA VAL A 114 -4.82 5.43 -5.94
C VAL A 114 -4.28 3.99 -5.95
N GLN A 115 -5.11 2.98 -5.69
CA GLN A 115 -4.74 1.56 -5.83
C GLN A 115 -4.39 1.19 -7.27
N GLY A 116 -5.19 1.62 -8.25
CA GLY A 116 -4.91 1.41 -9.67
C GLY A 116 -3.60 2.06 -10.09
N ILE A 117 -3.34 3.29 -9.63
CA ILE A 117 -2.04 3.97 -9.84
C ILE A 117 -0.90 3.18 -9.19
N LYS A 118 -1.05 2.77 -7.93
CA LYS A 118 -0.05 1.96 -7.22
C LYS A 118 0.25 0.67 -7.98
N LYS A 119 -0.76 -0.02 -8.50
CA LYS A 119 -0.59 -1.26 -9.29
C LYS A 119 0.14 -1.00 -10.60
N GLN A 120 -0.15 0.10 -11.28
CA GLN A 120 0.47 0.43 -12.56
C GLN A 120 1.93 0.87 -12.45
N TYR A 121 2.29 1.53 -11.36
CA TYR A 121 3.67 1.98 -11.09
C TYR A 121 4.45 1.04 -10.18
N ALA A 122 3.79 0.04 -9.58
CA ALA A 122 4.49 -1.03 -8.91
C ALA A 122 5.43 -1.70 -9.93
N PRO A 123 6.71 -1.91 -9.57
CA PRO A 123 7.60 -2.65 -10.45
C PRO A 123 7.01 -4.04 -10.67
N SER A 124 6.95 -4.49 -11.92
CA SER A 124 6.51 -5.85 -12.21
C SER A 124 7.47 -6.86 -11.56
N ASP A 125 7.00 -8.07 -11.27
CA ASP A 125 7.88 -9.11 -10.70
C ASP A 125 9.13 -9.33 -11.55
N VAL A 126 8.99 -9.24 -12.88
CA VAL A 126 10.11 -9.30 -13.83
C VAL A 126 11.11 -8.15 -13.61
N GLN A 127 10.63 -6.93 -13.36
CA GLN A 127 11.48 -5.77 -13.08
C GLN A 127 12.19 -5.89 -11.73
N VAL A 128 11.47 -6.35 -10.70
CA VAL A 128 12.04 -6.62 -9.36
C VAL A 128 13.12 -7.69 -9.46
N LEU A 129 12.83 -8.83 -10.09
CA LEU A 129 13.80 -9.90 -10.31
C LEU A 129 15.00 -9.43 -11.12
N SER A 130 14.79 -8.66 -12.19
CA SER A 130 15.89 -8.11 -13.00
C SER A 130 16.75 -7.13 -12.22
N ALA A 131 16.17 -6.35 -11.30
CA ALA A 131 16.93 -5.50 -10.39
C ALA A 131 17.75 -6.32 -9.39
N LEU A 132 17.13 -7.34 -8.77
CA LEU A 132 17.81 -8.24 -7.83
C LEU A 132 18.96 -9.01 -8.49
N ARG A 133 18.81 -9.46 -9.74
CA ARG A 133 19.90 -10.10 -10.52
C ARG A 133 21.10 -9.18 -10.72
N ARG A 134 20.86 -7.90 -11.05
CA ARG A 134 21.93 -6.92 -11.18
C ARG A 134 22.60 -6.67 -9.84
N GLU A 135 21.80 -6.54 -8.78
CA GLU A 135 22.30 -6.33 -7.44
C GLU A 135 23.13 -7.51 -6.93
N TYR A 136 22.72 -8.76 -7.22
CA TYR A 136 23.46 -9.98 -6.91
C TYR A 136 24.93 -9.88 -7.36
N HIS A 137 25.16 -9.60 -8.64
CA HIS A 137 26.51 -9.48 -9.18
C HIS A 137 27.27 -8.29 -8.61
N LEU A 138 26.58 -7.18 -8.32
CA LEU A 138 27.20 -6.00 -7.71
C LEU A 138 27.66 -6.28 -6.27
N VAL A 139 26.84 -6.94 -5.46
CA VAL A 139 27.17 -7.26 -4.07
C VAL A 139 28.30 -8.28 -4.04
N LEU A 140 28.28 -9.33 -4.86
CA LEU A 140 29.41 -10.27 -4.95
C LEU A 140 30.69 -9.59 -5.42
N GLY A 141 30.61 -8.72 -6.44
CA GLY A 141 31.76 -7.97 -6.95
C GLY A 141 32.37 -7.03 -5.92
N GLN A 142 31.57 -6.46 -5.02
CA GLN A 142 32.04 -5.60 -3.93
C GLN A 142 33.00 -6.32 -2.97
N ALA A 143 32.93 -7.65 -2.85
CA ALA A 143 33.85 -8.41 -1.99
C ALA A 143 35.32 -8.28 -2.42
N LYS A 144 35.53 -8.02 -3.73
CA LYS A 144 36.85 -7.90 -4.33
C LYS A 144 37.50 -6.53 -4.07
N TYR A 145 36.73 -5.54 -3.64
CA TYR A 145 37.20 -4.16 -3.51
C TYR A 145 38.12 -3.98 -2.31
N ALA A 146 39.21 -3.24 -2.53
CA ALA A 146 40.23 -3.10 -1.50
C ALA A 146 39.81 -2.31 -0.27
N SER A 147 38.88 -1.38 -0.46
CA SER A 147 38.30 -0.54 0.59
C SER A 147 37.13 -1.19 1.31
N MET A 148 36.65 -2.35 0.84
CA MET A 148 35.49 -3.01 1.45
C MET A 148 35.88 -3.75 2.72
N LYS A 149 35.19 -3.44 3.82
CA LYS A 149 35.37 -4.14 5.10
C LYS A 149 34.49 -5.41 5.12
N PRO A 150 35.01 -6.56 5.60
CA PRO A 150 34.26 -7.83 5.58
C PRO A 150 32.88 -7.75 6.24
N MET A 151 32.78 -7.12 7.43
CA MET A 151 31.51 -7.01 8.16
C MET A 151 30.47 -6.18 7.41
N VAL A 152 30.90 -5.05 6.83
CA VAL A 152 30.03 -4.16 6.03
C VAL A 152 29.54 -4.87 4.77
N TRP A 153 30.40 -5.67 4.15
CA TRP A 153 30.00 -6.49 3.01
C TRP A 153 29.00 -7.57 3.41
N TYR A 154 29.24 -8.26 4.53
CA TYR A 154 28.34 -9.30 5.04
C TYR A 154 26.95 -8.77 5.34
N GLU A 155 26.84 -7.59 5.99
CA GLU A 155 25.55 -6.93 6.23
C GLU A 155 24.80 -6.63 4.93
N ARG A 156 25.51 -6.13 3.91
CA ARG A 156 24.94 -5.87 2.57
C ARG A 156 24.50 -7.15 1.88
N TRP A 157 25.32 -8.19 1.94
CA TRP A 157 24.99 -9.51 1.41
C TRP A 157 23.77 -10.10 2.11
N ASN A 158 23.70 -10.06 3.43
CA ASN A 158 22.56 -10.58 4.18
C ASN A 158 21.26 -9.83 3.86
N SER A 159 21.31 -8.50 3.83
CA SER A 159 20.15 -7.67 3.44
C SER A 159 19.68 -7.92 2.01
N PHE A 160 20.60 -8.16 1.07
CA PHE A 160 20.26 -8.60 -0.28
C PHE A 160 19.66 -10.01 -0.28
N TYR A 161 20.27 -10.95 0.44
CA TYR A 161 19.89 -12.36 0.48
C TYR A 161 18.47 -12.54 1.03
N GLU A 162 18.09 -11.82 2.10
CA GLU A 162 16.73 -11.83 2.64
C GLU A 162 15.69 -11.38 1.60
N ARG A 163 15.99 -10.32 0.84
CA ARG A 163 15.12 -9.86 -0.25
C ARG A 163 15.08 -10.86 -1.41
N ALA A 164 16.20 -11.45 -1.76
CA ALA A 164 16.30 -12.45 -2.81
C ALA A 164 15.49 -13.73 -2.46
N ILE A 165 15.48 -14.15 -1.19
CA ILE A 165 14.61 -15.23 -0.69
C ILE A 165 13.14 -14.83 -0.83
N ALA A 166 12.76 -13.63 -0.38
CA ALA A 166 11.37 -13.18 -0.42
C ALA A 166 10.78 -13.14 -1.83
N HIS A 167 11.62 -12.98 -2.85
CA HIS A 167 11.25 -12.98 -4.26
C HIS A 167 11.63 -14.26 -5.02
N ASP A 168 12.01 -15.33 -4.31
CA ASP A 168 12.36 -16.64 -4.86
C ASP A 168 13.44 -16.63 -5.96
N LEU A 169 14.43 -15.74 -5.83
CA LEU A 169 15.49 -15.58 -6.82
C LEU A 169 16.31 -16.87 -6.98
N ASN A 170 16.49 -17.34 -8.21
CA ASN A 170 17.17 -18.62 -8.49
C ASN A 170 18.69 -18.52 -8.35
N GLU A 171 19.26 -17.34 -8.58
CA GLU A 171 20.70 -17.06 -8.57
C GLU A 171 21.33 -17.21 -7.16
N ILE A 172 20.53 -17.21 -6.10
CA ILE A 172 20.99 -17.48 -4.73
C ILE A 172 20.83 -18.94 -4.33
N LYS A 173 20.38 -19.81 -5.24
CA LYS A 173 20.11 -21.24 -4.97
C LYS A 173 21.08 -22.14 -5.71
N GLY A 174 21.26 -23.35 -5.16
CA GLY A 174 22.04 -24.41 -5.79
C GLY A 174 23.55 -24.16 -5.78
N ASP A 175 24.27 -25.07 -6.43
CA ASP A 175 25.72 -25.17 -6.30
C ASP A 175 26.48 -23.99 -6.91
N VAL A 176 25.89 -23.35 -7.92
CA VAL A 176 26.45 -22.16 -8.56
C VAL A 176 26.46 -20.99 -7.57
N ALA A 177 25.38 -20.79 -6.81
CA ALA A 177 25.31 -19.72 -5.81
C ALA A 177 26.33 -19.90 -4.68
N VAL A 178 26.52 -21.15 -4.23
CA VAL A 178 27.54 -21.50 -3.22
C VAL A 178 28.94 -21.21 -3.76
N THR A 179 29.20 -21.57 -5.01
CA THR A 179 30.47 -21.30 -5.70
C THR A 179 30.74 -19.80 -5.80
N ASP A 180 29.77 -19.03 -6.27
CA ASP A 180 29.87 -17.58 -6.45
C ASP A 180 30.14 -16.86 -5.12
N PHE A 181 29.45 -17.26 -4.05
CA PHE A 181 29.69 -16.74 -2.70
C PHE A 181 31.09 -17.07 -2.20
N LEU A 182 31.50 -18.34 -2.31
CA LEU A 182 32.83 -18.77 -1.85
C LEU A 182 33.95 -18.09 -2.64
N GLN A 183 33.78 -17.87 -3.94
CA GLN A 183 34.74 -17.10 -4.74
C GLN A 183 34.83 -15.65 -4.25
N ALA A 184 33.69 -14.99 -4.03
CA ALA A 184 33.66 -13.61 -3.54
C ALA A 184 34.35 -13.47 -2.17
N VAL A 185 34.08 -14.37 -1.23
CA VAL A 185 34.72 -14.38 0.10
C VAL A 185 36.20 -14.75 0.01
N GLY A 186 36.54 -15.69 -0.86
CA GLY A 186 37.89 -16.23 -1.02
C GLY A 186 38.87 -15.31 -1.71
N ASP A 187 38.38 -14.28 -2.40
CA ASP A 187 39.23 -13.28 -3.06
C ASP A 187 40.00 -12.41 -2.06
N ARG A 188 39.40 -12.06 -0.90
CA ARG A 188 40.04 -11.12 0.02
C ARG A 188 39.72 -11.32 1.50
N PHE A 189 38.53 -11.78 1.85
CA PHE A 189 38.08 -11.78 3.25
C PHE A 189 38.61 -12.99 4.01
N GLU A 190 38.37 -14.19 3.49
CA GLU A 190 38.74 -15.45 4.15
C GLU A 190 39.28 -16.46 3.12
N PRO A 191 40.45 -16.18 2.50
CA PRO A 191 40.94 -16.91 1.33
C PRO A 191 41.20 -18.39 1.60
N LEU A 192 41.76 -18.74 2.76
CA LEU A 192 42.07 -20.13 3.11
C LEU A 192 40.80 -20.94 3.40
N TRP A 193 39.89 -20.38 4.19
CA TRP A 193 38.62 -21.04 4.49
C TRP A 193 37.78 -21.24 3.23
N ALA A 194 37.64 -20.20 2.41
CA ALA A 194 36.81 -20.25 1.21
C ALA A 194 37.35 -21.25 0.19
N ARG A 195 38.67 -21.31 -0.03
CA ARG A 195 39.29 -22.31 -0.92
C ARG A 195 39.04 -23.74 -0.44
N ASN A 196 39.27 -24.00 0.85
CA ASN A 196 39.00 -25.32 1.43
C ASN A 196 37.53 -25.74 1.29
N LYS A 197 36.60 -24.79 1.43
CA LYS A 197 35.17 -25.02 1.24
C LYS A 197 34.82 -25.24 -0.23
N LEU A 198 35.42 -24.49 -1.14
CA LEU A 198 35.19 -24.59 -2.57
C LEU A 198 35.70 -25.94 -3.12
N ASP A 199 36.89 -26.38 -2.70
CA ASP A 199 37.45 -27.68 -3.09
C ASP A 199 36.54 -28.82 -2.62
N LYS A 200 36.08 -28.76 -1.37
CA LYS A 200 35.13 -29.74 -0.83
C LYS A 200 33.81 -29.72 -1.60
N HIS A 201 33.23 -28.55 -1.84
CA HIS A 201 31.98 -28.37 -2.57
C HIS A 201 32.08 -28.94 -3.99
N THR A 202 33.18 -28.64 -4.70
CA THR A 202 33.41 -29.13 -6.07
C THR A 202 33.50 -30.66 -6.13
N ILE A 203 34.17 -31.28 -5.16
CA ILE A 203 34.25 -32.75 -5.05
C ILE A 203 32.87 -33.34 -4.81
N ASP A 204 32.06 -32.74 -3.92
CA ASP A 204 30.73 -33.24 -3.57
C ASP A 204 29.76 -33.15 -4.76
N VAL A 205 29.79 -32.04 -5.52
CA VAL A 205 28.99 -31.86 -6.76
C VAL A 205 29.41 -32.86 -7.85
N SER A 206 30.70 -33.20 -7.96
CA SER A 206 31.19 -34.14 -8.98
C SER A 206 30.81 -35.61 -8.73
N ARG A 207 30.31 -35.94 -7.53
CA ARG A 207 29.98 -37.30 -7.10
C ARG A 207 28.47 -37.58 -7.06
N GLY A 208 27.63 -36.55 -7.14
CA GLY A 208 26.17 -36.65 -7.23
C GLY A 208 25.69 -36.72 -8.67
#